data_AF-X0WJG2-F1
#
_entry.id   AF-X0WJG2-F1
#
_cell.length_a   1.000
_cell.length_b   1.000
_cell.length_c   1.000
_cell.angle_alpha   90.00
_cell.angle_beta   90.00
_cell.angle_gamma   90.00
#
_symmetry.space_group_name_H-M   'P 1'
#
loop_
_entity.id
_entity.type
_entity.pdbx_description
1 polymer ?
#
loop_
_entity_poly.entity_id
_entity_poly.type
_entity_poly.pdbx_seq_one_letter_code
_entity_poly.pdbx_strand_id
1 'polypeptide(L)'
;EEFLNHLSVERGLAENSISAYRRDLKNYLKHLEKNKISSFSEIKRPNITNFMLHLKDRGLNSNSIARALVAIKVLHRFLLNENYLKDDVTSVLNLPKLWKKLPEVLSTQEVERLLRSPNLKTWTGIRDKAAMELMYATGMRVSEIAGLRLNDLNLDMGFVKCIGKGQKERIIPLGTYASTALTRYIDKVRPKLRKQGNEPTLFLSRLGRKISRQTFWKTIKMYTKRVGIKKEVTPHTLRHSFATHLLERGADLRTVQE
;
A
#
# COMPACT_ATOMS: atom_id res chain seq x y z
N GLU A 1 -0.62 -18.51 -18.56
CA GLU A 1 0.66 -17.98 -18.00
C GLU A 1 1.32 -17.03 -18.98
N GLU A 2 1.31 -17.31 -20.28
CA GLU A 2 1.80 -16.43 -21.36
C GLU A 2 1.36 -14.96 -21.25
N PHE A 3 0.06 -14.70 -21.08
CA PHE A 3 -0.45 -13.33 -20.83
C PHE A 3 0.24 -12.63 -19.64
N LEU A 4 0.52 -13.34 -18.55
CA LEU A 4 1.16 -12.75 -17.37
C LEU A 4 2.65 -12.45 -17.64
N ASN A 5 3.30 -13.25 -18.48
CA ASN A 5 4.65 -12.99 -18.95
C ASN A 5 4.68 -11.76 -19.85
N HIS A 6 3.74 -11.63 -20.80
CA HIS A 6 3.59 -10.43 -21.63
C HIS A 6 3.40 -9.16 -20.77
N LEU A 7 2.56 -9.19 -19.73
CA LEU A 7 2.41 -8.06 -18.80
C LEU A 7 3.70 -7.71 -18.03
N SER A 8 4.51 -8.72 -17.72
CA SER A 8 5.77 -8.53 -17.01
C SER A 8 6.86 -7.96 -17.91
N VAL A 9 7.02 -8.53 -19.11
CA VAL A 9 8.14 -8.27 -20.02
C VAL A 9 7.88 -7.04 -20.88
N GLU A 10 6.72 -6.96 -21.53
CA GLU A 10 6.45 -5.90 -22.51
C GLU A 10 5.84 -4.64 -21.89
N ARG A 11 5.05 -4.79 -20.82
CA ARG A 11 4.38 -3.65 -20.17
C ARG A 11 5.03 -3.19 -18.86
N GLY A 12 6.02 -3.92 -18.35
CA GLY A 12 6.76 -3.57 -17.14
C GLY A 12 5.88 -3.36 -15.91
N LEU A 13 4.76 -4.09 -15.79
CA LEU A 13 3.87 -3.95 -14.63
C LEU A 13 4.59 -4.42 -13.35
N ALA A 14 4.33 -3.72 -12.25
CA ALA A 14 4.84 -4.14 -10.94
C ALA A 14 4.31 -5.54 -10.56
N GLU A 15 5.14 -6.36 -9.92
CA GLU A 15 4.78 -7.73 -9.49
C GLU A 15 3.45 -7.81 -8.72
N ASN A 16 3.18 -6.81 -7.87
CA ASN A 16 1.93 -6.74 -7.11
C ASN A 16 0.70 -6.62 -8.03
N SER A 17 0.81 -5.86 -9.12
CA SER A 17 -0.25 -5.73 -10.12
C SER A 17 -0.44 -7.04 -10.89
N ILE A 18 0.65 -7.71 -11.24
CA ILE A 18 0.62 -9.03 -11.90
C ILE A 18 -0.04 -10.07 -11.00
N SER A 19 0.34 -10.12 -9.72
CA SER A 19 -0.26 -11.02 -8.72
C SER A 19 -1.76 -10.75 -8.52
N ALA A 20 -2.14 -9.46 -8.52
CA ALA A 20 -3.52 -9.03 -8.43
C ALA A 20 -4.35 -9.48 -9.65
N TYR A 21 -3.83 -9.28 -10.86
CA TYR A 21 -4.47 -9.70 -12.11
C TYR A 21 -4.55 -11.22 -12.21
N ARG A 22 -3.47 -11.95 -11.88
CA ARG A 22 -3.46 -13.42 -11.83
C ARG A 22 -4.60 -13.96 -10.97
N ARG A 23 -4.84 -13.36 -9.81
CA ARG A 23 -5.92 -13.76 -8.89
C ARG A 23 -7.31 -13.46 -9.46
N ASP A 24 -7.50 -12.27 -10.01
CA ASP A 24 -8.77 -11.87 -10.60
C ASP A 24 -9.13 -12.76 -11.80
N LEU A 25 -8.15 -13.02 -12.68
CA LEU A 25 -8.32 -13.88 -13.85
C LEU A 25 -8.56 -15.35 -13.48
N LYS A 26 -7.88 -15.88 -12.45
CA LYS A 26 -8.20 -17.22 -11.92
C LYS A 26 -9.64 -17.31 -11.42
N ASN A 27 -10.15 -16.28 -10.75
CA ASN A 27 -11.54 -16.24 -10.30
C ASN A 27 -12.52 -16.15 -11.48
N TYR A 28 -12.15 -15.40 -12.52
CA TYR A 28 -12.93 -15.26 -13.75
C TYR A 28 -13.03 -16.59 -14.50
N LEU A 29 -11.89 -17.27 -14.74
CA LEU A 29 -11.87 -18.57 -15.43
C LEU A 29 -12.70 -19.62 -14.68
N LYS A 30 -12.57 -19.70 -13.35
CA LYS A 30 -13.42 -20.58 -12.52
C LYS A 30 -14.91 -20.27 -12.65
N HIS A 31 -15.27 -19.00 -12.81
CA HIS A 31 -16.67 -18.61 -13.02
C HIS A 31 -17.16 -19.02 -14.41
N LEU A 32 -16.33 -18.88 -15.45
CA LEU A 32 -16.66 -19.34 -16.80
C LEU A 32 -16.87 -20.86 -16.85
N GLU A 33 -15.96 -21.63 -16.24
CA GLU A 33 -16.07 -23.08 -16.11
C GLU A 33 -17.38 -23.49 -15.43
N LYS A 34 -17.76 -22.83 -14.34
CA LYS A 34 -19.03 -23.08 -13.63
C LYS A 34 -20.26 -22.79 -14.50
N ASN A 35 -20.16 -21.85 -15.43
CA ASN A 35 -21.21 -21.53 -16.39
C ASN A 35 -21.10 -22.35 -17.70
N LYS A 36 -20.29 -23.42 -17.72
CA LYS A 36 -20.08 -24.31 -18.86
C LYS A 36 -19.53 -23.61 -20.10
N ILE A 37 -18.70 -22.58 -19.91
CA ILE A 37 -17.96 -21.93 -21.01
C ILE A 37 -16.55 -22.50 -21.02
N SER A 38 -16.22 -23.25 -22.07
CA SER A 38 -14.95 -23.95 -22.23
C SER A 38 -13.99 -23.23 -23.18
N SER A 39 -14.48 -22.29 -24.00
CA SER A 39 -13.68 -21.54 -24.97
C SER A 39 -13.79 -20.03 -24.79
N PHE A 40 -12.69 -19.30 -24.99
CA PHE A 40 -12.70 -17.84 -24.99
C PHE A 40 -13.58 -17.25 -26.10
N SER A 41 -13.74 -17.96 -27.23
CA SER A 41 -14.58 -17.53 -28.35
C SER A 41 -16.08 -17.57 -28.05
N GLU A 42 -16.49 -18.34 -27.04
CA GLU A 42 -17.89 -18.44 -26.61
C GLU A 42 -18.30 -17.34 -25.63
N ILE A 43 -17.32 -16.60 -25.09
CA ILE A 43 -17.56 -15.56 -24.10
C ILE A 43 -18.34 -14.42 -24.74
N LYS A 44 -19.53 -14.16 -24.20
CA LYS A 44 -20.36 -13.00 -24.57
C LYS A 44 -20.41 -11.99 -23.43
N ARG A 45 -20.85 -10.78 -23.75
CA ARG A 45 -21.04 -9.70 -22.76
C ARG A 45 -21.84 -10.13 -21.52
N PRO A 46 -22.95 -10.89 -21.63
CA PRO A 46 -23.69 -11.34 -20.45
C PRO A 46 -22.86 -12.18 -19.48
N ASN A 47 -21.88 -12.94 -19.96
CA ASN A 47 -21.02 -13.77 -19.09
C ASN A 47 -20.10 -12.92 -18.23
N ILE A 48 -19.58 -11.82 -18.80
CA ILE A 48 -18.75 -10.88 -18.07
C ILE A 48 -19.63 -10.11 -17.08
N THR A 49 -20.80 -9.61 -17.49
CA THR A 49 -21.75 -8.94 -16.59
C THR A 49 -22.18 -9.83 -15.43
N ASN A 50 -22.48 -11.11 -15.68
CA ASN A 50 -22.80 -12.08 -14.64
C ASN A 50 -21.64 -12.31 -13.67
N PHE A 51 -20.39 -12.35 -14.17
CA PHE A 51 -19.23 -12.40 -13.31
C PHE A 51 -19.12 -11.16 -12.41
N MET A 52 -19.37 -9.97 -12.96
CA MET A 52 -19.36 -8.72 -12.20
C MET A 52 -20.42 -8.72 -11.08
N LEU A 53 -21.63 -9.22 -11.38
CA LEU A 53 -22.70 -9.41 -10.39
C LEU A 53 -22.29 -10.42 -9.32
N HIS A 54 -21.75 -11.57 -9.72
CA HIS A 54 -21.23 -12.57 -8.78
C HIS A 54 -20.15 -12.02 -7.85
N LEU A 55 -19.25 -11.13 -8.33
CA LEU A 55 -18.28 -10.45 -7.45
C LEU A 55 -18.95 -9.49 -6.47
N LYS A 56 -20.00 -8.79 -6.90
CA LYS A 56 -20.79 -7.90 -6.05
C LYS A 56 -21.53 -8.71 -4.96
N ASP A 57 -22.15 -9.84 -5.33
CA ASP A 57 -22.87 -10.72 -4.42
C ASP A 57 -21.94 -11.35 -3.37
N ARG A 58 -20.66 -11.53 -3.71
CA ARG A 58 -19.60 -11.92 -2.77
C ARG A 58 -19.12 -10.79 -1.85
N GLY A 59 -19.69 -9.60 -1.96
CA GLY A 59 -19.36 -8.45 -1.11
C GLY A 59 -18.05 -7.73 -1.46
N LEU A 60 -17.52 -7.90 -2.68
CA LEU A 60 -16.33 -7.14 -3.10
C LEU A 60 -16.69 -5.66 -3.29
N ASN A 61 -15.74 -4.78 -2.92
CA ASN A 61 -15.90 -3.35 -3.15
C ASN A 61 -15.75 -2.98 -4.64
N SER A 62 -16.30 -1.83 -5.03
CA SER A 62 -16.31 -1.35 -6.41
C SER A 62 -14.90 -1.21 -7.02
N ASN A 63 -13.88 -0.87 -6.22
CA ASN A 63 -12.49 -0.79 -6.68
C ASN A 63 -11.94 -2.16 -7.09
N SER A 64 -12.25 -3.21 -6.32
CA SER A 64 -11.83 -4.58 -6.61
C SER A 64 -12.54 -5.12 -7.84
N ILE A 65 -13.83 -4.82 -7.96
CA ILE A 65 -14.67 -5.14 -9.12
C ILE A 65 -14.12 -4.43 -10.37
N ALA A 66 -13.85 -3.12 -10.30
CA ALA A 66 -13.27 -2.37 -11.41
C ALA A 66 -11.89 -2.91 -11.83
N ARG A 67 -11.01 -3.24 -10.88
CA ARG A 67 -9.71 -3.86 -11.16
C ARG A 67 -9.84 -5.20 -11.87
N ALA A 68 -10.78 -6.06 -11.44
CA ALA A 68 -11.05 -7.32 -12.10
C ALA A 68 -11.52 -7.12 -13.55
N LEU A 69 -12.40 -6.15 -13.80
CA LEU A 69 -12.83 -5.80 -15.16
C LEU A 69 -11.69 -5.27 -16.02
N VAL A 70 -10.78 -4.46 -15.46
CA VAL A 70 -9.57 -4.04 -16.18
C VAL A 70 -8.69 -5.25 -16.53
N ALA A 71 -8.47 -6.18 -15.60
CA ALA A 71 -7.71 -7.39 -15.88
C ALA A 71 -8.33 -8.22 -17.02
N ILE A 72 -9.66 -8.37 -17.02
CA ILE A 72 -10.40 -9.05 -18.10
C ILE A 72 -10.26 -8.31 -19.43
N LYS A 73 -10.42 -6.98 -19.45
CA LYS A 73 -10.24 -6.17 -20.66
C LYS A 73 -8.85 -6.33 -21.27
N VAL A 74 -7.82 -6.28 -20.43
CA VAL A 74 -6.43 -6.41 -20.88
C VAL A 74 -6.16 -7.83 -21.39
N LEU A 75 -6.76 -8.86 -20.78
CA LEU A 75 -6.69 -10.24 -21.27
C LEU A 75 -7.35 -10.39 -22.64
N HIS A 76 -8.59 -9.92 -22.83
CA HIS A 76 -9.28 -10.04 -24.12
C HIS A 76 -8.57 -9.30 -25.24
N ARG A 77 -7.99 -8.13 -24.95
CA ARG A 77 -7.16 -7.41 -25.91
C ARG A 77 -5.89 -8.18 -26.28
N PHE A 78 -5.24 -8.83 -25.30
CA PHE A 78 -4.11 -9.71 -25.59
C PHE A 78 -4.53 -10.88 -26.49
N LEU A 79 -5.64 -11.55 -26.17
CA LEU A 79 -6.15 -12.66 -26.99
C LEU A 79 -6.53 -12.22 -28.42
N LEU A 80 -7.04 -11.00 -28.60
CA LEU A 80 -7.30 -10.43 -29.92
C LEU A 80 -5.99 -10.19 -30.68
N ASN A 81 -4.99 -9.59 -30.03
CA ASN A 81 -3.69 -9.28 -30.65
C ASN A 81 -2.92 -10.55 -31.07
N GLU A 82 -3.01 -11.60 -30.27
CA GLU A 82 -2.42 -12.92 -30.57
C GLU A 82 -3.29 -13.79 -31.50
N ASN A 83 -4.36 -13.22 -32.09
CA ASN A 83 -5.30 -13.89 -33.00
C ASN A 83 -6.06 -15.10 -32.40
N TYR A 84 -6.12 -15.23 -31.08
CA TYR A 84 -6.98 -16.23 -30.41
C TYR A 84 -8.47 -15.85 -30.44
N LEU A 85 -8.79 -14.58 -30.63
CA LEU A 85 -10.15 -14.06 -30.76
C LEU A 85 -10.29 -13.23 -32.04
N LYS A 86 -11.49 -13.22 -32.61
CA LYS A 86 -11.84 -12.36 -33.76
C LYS A 86 -12.39 -10.99 -33.36
N ASP A 87 -12.92 -10.87 -32.14
CA ASP A 87 -13.51 -9.64 -31.62
C ASP A 87 -13.31 -9.51 -30.10
N ASP A 88 -13.20 -8.27 -29.62
CA ASP A 88 -13.09 -7.94 -28.19
C ASP A 88 -14.46 -7.54 -27.63
N VAL A 89 -15.14 -8.52 -27.04
CA VAL A 89 -16.43 -8.35 -26.36
C VAL A 89 -16.38 -7.40 -25.15
N THR A 90 -15.19 -7.06 -24.66
CA THR A 90 -14.97 -6.19 -23.49
C THR A 90 -14.85 -4.71 -23.84
N SER A 91 -14.64 -4.38 -25.12
CA SER A 91 -14.38 -3.03 -25.62
C SER A 91 -15.42 -2.00 -25.15
N VAL A 92 -16.70 -2.36 -25.25
CA VAL A 92 -17.85 -1.50 -24.89
C VAL A 92 -18.25 -1.56 -23.41
N LEU A 93 -17.62 -2.41 -22.59
CA LEU A 93 -18.02 -2.56 -21.19
C LEU A 93 -17.61 -1.31 -20.41
N ASN A 94 -18.57 -0.62 -19.82
CA ASN A 94 -18.26 0.52 -18.96
C ASN A 94 -17.74 0.05 -17.60
N LEU A 95 -16.68 0.70 -17.12
CA LEU A 95 -16.24 0.49 -15.74
C LEU A 95 -17.35 0.96 -14.79
N PRO A 96 -17.61 0.25 -13.68
CA PRO A 96 -18.57 0.71 -12.69
C PRO A 96 -18.22 2.14 -12.27
N LYS A 97 -19.21 3.02 -12.14
CA LYS A 97 -18.99 4.37 -11.57
C LYS A 97 -18.41 4.19 -10.17
N LEU A 98 -17.10 4.40 -10.05
CA LEU A 98 -16.41 4.38 -8.77
C LEU A 98 -16.86 5.62 -8.01
N TRP A 99 -17.61 5.41 -6.94
CA TRP A 99 -17.88 6.49 -5.99
C TRP A 99 -16.52 6.86 -5.39
N LYS A 100 -15.98 8.02 -5.79
CA LYS A 100 -14.77 8.56 -5.18
C LYS A 100 -15.14 8.94 -3.75
N LYS A 101 -14.91 8.03 -2.79
CA LYS A 101 -14.84 8.44 -1.39
C LYS A 101 -13.71 9.45 -1.30
N LEU A 102 -14.03 10.67 -0.87
CA LEU A 102 -13.00 11.63 -0.51
C LEU A 102 -12.11 10.95 0.54
N PRO A 103 -10.78 10.96 0.35
CA PRO A 103 -9.88 10.31 1.29
C PRO A 103 -10.07 10.95 2.67
N GLU A 104 -10.34 10.12 3.68
CA GLU A 104 -10.42 10.59 5.06
C GLU A 104 -9.03 11.05 5.51
N VAL A 105 -8.95 12.29 6.02
CA VAL A 105 -7.76 12.82 6.71
C VAL A 105 -8.03 12.92 8.20
N LEU A 106 -6.96 12.76 8.98
CA LEU A 106 -6.96 13.06 10.40
C LEU A 106 -6.76 14.55 10.60
N SER A 107 -7.46 15.16 11.56
CA SER A 107 -7.13 16.52 11.97
C SER A 107 -5.78 16.55 12.69
N THR A 108 -5.17 17.74 12.81
CA THR A 108 -3.92 17.90 13.56
C THR A 108 -4.04 17.41 15.00
N GLN A 109 -5.17 17.68 15.69
CA GLN A 109 -5.39 17.17 17.06
C GLN A 109 -5.55 15.65 17.09
N GLU A 110 -6.19 15.04 16.09
CA GLU A 110 -6.29 13.58 15.99
C GLU A 110 -4.92 12.93 15.82
N VAL A 111 -4.07 13.49 14.96
CA VAL A 111 -2.70 13.02 14.78
C VAL A 111 -1.89 13.17 16.07
N GLU A 112 -1.98 14.32 16.75
CA GLU A 112 -1.25 14.56 17.99
C GLU A 112 -1.62 13.54 19.08
N ARG A 113 -2.91 13.26 19.27
CA ARG A 113 -3.38 12.21 20.18
C ARG A 113 -2.84 10.84 19.79
N LEU A 114 -2.91 10.48 18.50
CA LEU A 114 -2.41 9.22 17.99
C LEU A 114 -0.90 9.07 18.28
N LEU A 115 -0.11 10.09 17.96
CA LEU A 115 1.34 10.08 18.17
C LEU A 115 1.71 10.06 19.66
N ARG A 116 0.92 10.65 20.56
CA ARG A 116 1.18 10.60 22.02
C ARG A 116 0.75 9.31 22.71
N SER A 117 -0.04 8.46 22.05
CA SER A 117 -0.61 7.24 22.64
C SER A 117 0.33 6.07 22.99
N PRO A 118 1.54 5.92 22.39
CA PRO A 118 2.45 4.84 22.76
C PRO A 118 3.01 4.97 24.17
N ASN A 119 3.06 3.84 24.90
CA ASN A 119 3.65 3.79 26.23
C ASN A 119 5.19 3.71 26.14
N LEU A 120 5.87 4.80 26.46
CA LEU A 120 7.33 4.90 26.34
C LEU A 120 8.11 4.12 27.42
N LYS A 121 7.42 3.43 28.34
CA LYS A 121 8.03 2.48 29.30
C LYS A 121 8.22 1.09 28.69
N THR A 122 7.52 0.76 27.60
CA THR A 122 7.67 -0.53 26.92
C THR A 122 8.52 -0.42 25.66
N TRP A 123 9.25 -1.48 25.33
CA TRP A 123 10.04 -1.53 24.10
C TRP A 123 9.15 -1.38 22.85
N THR A 124 7.93 -1.95 22.87
CA THR A 124 6.96 -1.82 21.78
C THR A 124 6.51 -0.38 21.62
N GLY A 125 6.17 0.31 22.71
CA GLY A 125 5.69 1.69 22.63
C GLY A 125 6.77 2.65 22.13
N ILE A 126 8.03 2.48 22.53
CA ILE A 126 9.15 3.28 21.99
C ILE A 126 9.32 3.03 20.48
N ARG A 127 9.34 1.76 20.04
CA ARG A 127 9.45 1.41 18.61
C ARG A 127 8.29 1.99 17.80
N ASP A 128 7.07 1.79 18.28
CA ASP A 128 5.86 2.19 17.56
C ASP A 128 5.73 3.72 17.50
N LYS A 129 6.13 4.45 18.56
CA LYS A 129 6.25 5.90 18.56
C LYS A 129 7.21 6.37 17.47
N ALA A 130 8.43 5.84 17.45
CA ALA A 130 9.43 6.18 16.43
C ALA A 130 8.92 5.93 15.01
N ALA A 131 8.22 4.81 14.80
CA ALA A 131 7.64 4.49 13.51
C ALA A 131 6.53 5.45 13.08
N MET A 132 5.58 5.76 13.96
CA MET A 132 4.47 6.66 13.63
C MET A 132 4.95 8.11 13.45
N GLU A 133 5.93 8.56 14.24
CA GLU A 133 6.57 9.87 14.06
C GLU A 133 7.28 9.96 12.71
N LEU A 134 8.09 8.95 12.35
CA LEU A 134 8.75 8.91 11.04
C LEU A 134 7.73 8.89 9.90
N MET A 135 6.66 8.10 10.01
CA MET A 135 5.57 8.03 9.03
C MET A 135 4.94 9.40 8.80
N TYR A 136 4.62 10.10 9.89
CA TYR A 136 3.97 11.39 9.81
C TYR A 136 4.92 12.50 9.39
N ALA A 137 6.18 12.49 9.82
CA ALA A 137 7.15 13.52 9.48
C ALA A 137 7.62 13.48 8.01
N THR A 138 7.65 12.29 7.41
CA THR A 138 8.21 12.10 6.05
C THR A 138 7.15 11.81 4.99
N GLY A 139 5.95 11.44 5.42
CA GLY A 139 4.93 10.91 4.53
C GLY A 139 5.33 9.62 3.81
N MET A 140 6.43 8.93 4.15
CA MET A 140 6.87 7.73 3.43
C MET A 140 5.80 6.61 3.40
N ARG A 141 5.81 5.78 2.35
CA ARG A 141 4.90 4.63 2.26
C ARG A 141 5.29 3.61 3.34
N VAL A 142 4.31 2.85 3.83
CA VAL A 142 4.58 1.79 4.83
C VAL A 142 5.60 0.74 4.35
N SER A 143 5.66 0.49 3.04
CA SER A 143 6.65 -0.40 2.43
C SER A 143 8.07 0.18 2.49
N GLU A 144 8.20 1.49 2.29
CA GLU A 144 9.47 2.21 2.34
C GLU A 144 9.98 2.19 3.78
N ILE A 145 9.13 2.50 4.76
CA ILE A 145 9.50 2.50 6.19
C ILE A 145 9.81 1.10 6.71
N ALA A 146 9.04 0.09 6.31
CA ALA A 146 9.35 -1.29 6.67
C ALA A 146 10.68 -1.77 6.08
N GLY A 147 11.06 -1.26 4.90
CA GLY A 147 12.30 -1.59 4.22
C GLY A 147 13.50 -0.69 4.57
N LEU A 148 13.28 0.42 5.27
CA LEU A 148 14.29 1.42 5.57
C LEU A 148 15.44 0.81 6.36
N ARG A 149 16.69 1.08 5.96
CA ARG A 149 17.89 0.60 6.65
C ARG A 149 18.41 1.66 7.60
N LEU A 150 19.21 1.23 8.59
CA LEU A 150 19.88 2.17 9.50
C LEU A 150 20.77 3.17 8.75
N ASN A 151 21.52 2.71 7.74
CA ASN A 151 22.45 3.56 6.99
C ASN A 151 21.75 4.60 6.11
N ASP A 152 20.45 4.46 5.90
CA ASP A 152 19.65 5.43 5.16
C ASP A 152 19.26 6.63 6.05
N LEU A 153 19.51 6.55 7.36
CA LEU A 153 19.13 7.56 8.34
C LEU A 153 20.39 8.31 8.83
N ASN A 154 20.37 9.64 8.72
CA ASN A 154 21.38 10.49 9.32
C ASN A 154 20.71 11.44 10.32
N LEU A 155 20.74 11.07 11.60
CA LEU A 155 20.09 11.84 12.66
C LEU A 155 20.85 13.11 13.03
N ASP A 156 22.17 13.11 12.87
CA ASP A 156 23.03 14.28 13.15
C ASP A 156 22.75 15.40 12.16
N MET A 157 22.63 15.07 10.87
CA MET A 157 22.22 16.00 9.82
C MET A 157 20.69 16.13 9.67
N GLY A 158 19.92 15.37 10.45
CA GLY A 158 18.46 15.48 10.50
C GLY A 158 17.74 15.11 9.20
N PHE A 159 18.14 14.04 8.50
CA PHE A 159 17.45 13.57 7.29
C PHE A 159 17.39 12.05 7.16
N VAL A 160 16.50 11.59 6.28
CA VAL A 160 16.42 10.19 5.84
C VAL A 160 16.47 10.10 4.32
N LYS A 161 17.23 9.14 3.80
CA LYS A 161 17.25 8.76 2.40
C LYS A 161 16.16 7.73 2.13
N CYS A 162 15.32 7.97 1.14
CA CYS A 162 14.26 7.07 0.74
C CYS A 162 14.43 6.66 -0.74
N ILE A 163 14.40 5.36 -1.01
CA ILE A 163 14.37 4.83 -2.38
C ILE A 163 12.91 4.69 -2.83
N GLY A 164 12.53 5.46 -3.83
CA GLY A 164 11.19 5.50 -4.42
C GLY A 164 10.98 4.50 -5.57
N LYS A 165 9.82 4.63 -6.25
CA LYS A 165 9.50 3.84 -7.45
C LYS A 165 10.50 4.22 -8.57
N GLY A 166 11.10 3.21 -9.21
CA GLY A 166 12.12 3.41 -10.25
C GLY A 166 13.52 3.66 -9.71
N GLN A 167 13.81 3.25 -8.46
CA GLN A 167 15.11 3.43 -7.79
C GLN A 167 15.57 4.89 -7.61
N LYS A 168 14.68 5.87 -7.78
CA LYS A 168 15.02 7.27 -7.50
C LYS A 168 15.16 7.49 -6.00
N GLU A 169 16.31 8.00 -5.59
CA GLU A 169 16.57 8.41 -4.22
C GLU A 169 16.02 9.81 -3.96
N ARG A 170 15.45 10.03 -2.78
CA ARG A 170 15.12 11.36 -2.27
C ARG A 170 15.59 11.51 -0.83
N ILE A 171 16.02 12.72 -0.49
CA ILE A 171 16.40 13.10 0.88
C ILE A 171 15.21 13.81 1.51
N ILE A 172 14.75 13.33 2.66
CA ILE A 172 13.62 13.90 3.38
C ILE A 172 14.13 14.44 4.73
N PRO A 173 13.99 15.75 5.01
CA PRO A 173 14.37 16.31 6.30
C PRO A 173 13.47 15.75 7.41
N LEU A 174 14.04 15.61 8.60
CA LEU A 174 13.37 15.10 9.80
C LEU A 174 13.19 16.22 10.81
N GLY A 175 11.95 16.39 11.26
CA GLY A 175 11.65 17.27 12.39
C GLY A 175 12.18 16.72 13.72
N THR A 176 12.34 17.61 14.69
CA THR A 176 12.87 17.30 16.04
C THR A 176 12.13 16.17 16.75
N TYR A 177 10.80 16.10 16.62
CA TYR A 177 9.98 15.03 17.20
C TYR A 177 10.33 13.64 16.63
N ALA A 178 10.50 13.53 15.32
CA ALA A 178 10.87 12.29 14.66
C ALA A 178 12.29 11.88 15.02
N SER A 179 13.25 12.81 14.95
CA SER A 179 14.65 12.56 15.31
C SER A 179 14.76 12.08 16.76
N THR A 180 14.12 12.77 17.70
CA THR A 180 14.13 12.39 19.13
C THR A 180 13.55 10.99 19.37
N ALA A 181 12.43 10.68 18.72
CA ALA A 181 11.80 9.37 18.86
C ALA A 181 12.67 8.25 18.25
N LEU A 182 13.30 8.51 17.10
CA LEU A 182 14.21 7.60 16.42
C LEU A 182 15.47 7.33 17.24
N THR A 183 16.15 8.37 17.73
CA THR A 183 17.33 8.25 18.61
C THR A 183 17.00 7.36 19.81
N ARG A 184 15.88 7.65 20.52
CA ARG A 184 15.46 6.85 21.67
C ARG A 184 15.24 5.38 21.32
N TYR A 185 14.67 5.08 20.15
CA TYR A 185 14.48 3.71 19.69
C TYR A 185 15.80 3.02 19.33
N ILE A 186 16.66 3.68 18.56
CA ILE A 186 17.93 3.17 18.07
C ILE A 186 18.89 2.88 19.21
N ASP A 187 18.91 3.71 20.25
CA ASP A 187 19.86 3.56 21.36
C ASP A 187 19.33 2.58 22.41
N LYS A 188 18.05 2.69 22.79
CA LYS A 188 17.53 2.00 23.99
C LYS A 188 16.87 0.65 23.69
N VAL A 189 16.34 0.47 22.48
CA VAL A 189 15.46 -0.68 22.17
C VAL A 189 16.03 -1.56 21.07
N ARG A 190 16.38 -0.98 19.91
CA ARG A 190 16.85 -1.75 18.75
C ARG A 190 18.02 -2.70 19.07
N PRO A 191 19.05 -2.31 19.85
CA PRO A 191 20.20 -3.18 20.13
C PRO A 191 19.79 -4.43 20.93
N LYS A 192 18.77 -4.30 21.80
CA LYS A 192 18.24 -5.40 22.61
C LYS A 192 17.38 -6.38 21.81
N LEU A 193 16.80 -5.93 20.68
CA LEU A 193 16.00 -6.77 19.78
C LEU A 193 16.85 -7.48 18.73
N ARG A 194 18.06 -6.99 18.46
CA ARG A 194 18.98 -7.59 17.50
C ARG A 194 19.46 -8.94 18.03
N LYS A 195 19.00 -10.03 17.41
CA LYS A 195 19.56 -11.38 17.61
C LYS A 195 20.83 -11.53 16.75
N GLN A 196 21.54 -12.66 16.83
CA GLN A 196 22.82 -12.98 16.14
C GLN A 196 22.83 -12.84 14.58
N GLY A 197 21.85 -12.17 13.96
CA GLY A 197 21.84 -11.81 12.54
C GLY A 197 22.11 -10.32 12.31
N ASN A 198 22.77 -10.02 11.19
CA ASN A 198 23.06 -8.66 10.74
C ASN A 198 21.84 -8.04 10.01
N GLU A 199 20.68 -7.98 10.65
CA GLU A 199 19.47 -7.38 10.06
C GLU A 199 19.65 -5.85 9.93
N PRO A 200 19.78 -5.30 8.69
CA PRO A 200 20.10 -3.89 8.51
C PRO A 200 18.89 -2.96 8.65
N THR A 201 17.67 -3.51 8.64
CA THR A 201 16.45 -2.69 8.69
C THR A 201 16.31 -1.92 10.00
N LEU A 202 15.81 -0.69 9.90
CA LEU A 202 15.64 0.21 11.05
C LEU A 202 14.70 -0.43 12.08
N PHE A 203 13.50 -0.85 11.66
CA PHE A 203 12.48 -1.37 12.57
C PHE A 203 12.44 -2.89 12.64
N LEU A 204 12.64 -3.40 13.86
CA LEU A 204 12.67 -4.82 14.16
C LEU A 204 11.37 -5.32 14.82
N SER A 205 11.01 -6.55 14.47
CA SER A 205 10.04 -7.36 15.19
C SER A 205 10.61 -7.86 16.52
N ARG A 206 9.75 -8.44 17.38
CA ARG A 206 10.19 -9.09 18.64
C ARG A 206 11.22 -10.20 18.41
N LEU A 207 11.23 -10.79 17.21
CA LEU A 207 12.16 -11.86 16.83
C LEU A 207 13.49 -11.32 16.28
N GLY A 208 13.68 -10.00 16.21
CA GLY A 208 14.89 -9.38 15.66
C GLY A 208 14.96 -9.35 14.14
N ARG A 209 13.87 -9.71 13.44
CA ARG A 209 13.74 -9.66 11.97
C ARG A 209 13.02 -8.39 11.52
N LYS A 210 13.20 -7.99 10.26
CA LYS A 210 12.40 -6.95 9.60
C LYS A 210 10.92 -7.00 9.97
N ILE A 211 10.38 -5.87 10.41
CA ILE A 211 8.95 -5.73 10.69
C ILE A 211 8.14 -5.75 9.38
N SER A 212 6.99 -6.42 9.38
CA SER A 212 6.14 -6.48 8.19
C SER A 212 5.23 -5.26 8.07
N ARG A 213 4.81 -4.96 6.84
CA ARG A 213 3.79 -3.93 6.56
C ARG A 213 2.48 -4.22 7.30
N GLN A 214 2.10 -5.50 7.42
CA GLN A 214 0.89 -5.88 8.16
C GLN A 214 1.03 -5.56 9.65
N THR A 215 2.21 -5.72 10.24
CA THR A 215 2.44 -5.35 11.63
C THR A 215 2.28 -3.85 11.83
N PHE A 216 2.85 -3.00 10.98
CA PHE A 216 2.62 -1.55 11.07
C PHE A 216 1.14 -1.17 10.96
N TRP A 217 0.43 -1.77 10.01
CA TRP A 217 -1.00 -1.52 9.86
C TRP A 217 -1.78 -1.90 11.13
N LYS A 218 -1.49 -3.07 11.72
CA LYS A 218 -2.10 -3.50 12.98
C LYS A 218 -1.76 -2.57 14.14
N THR A 219 -0.50 -2.11 14.23
CA THR A 219 -0.03 -1.16 15.23
C THR A 219 -0.81 0.16 15.15
N ILE A 220 -0.95 0.74 13.96
CA ILE A 220 -1.71 1.99 13.77
C ILE A 220 -3.17 1.78 14.19
N LYS A 221 -3.83 0.72 13.70
CA LYS A 221 -5.23 0.44 14.07
C LYS A 221 -5.42 0.28 15.58
N MET A 222 -4.48 -0.39 16.26
CA MET A 222 -4.51 -0.53 17.71
C MET A 222 -4.45 0.82 18.42
N TYR A 223 -3.52 1.71 18.03
CA TYR A 223 -3.39 3.03 18.65
C TYR A 223 -4.57 3.95 18.32
N THR A 224 -5.06 3.93 17.08
CA THR A 224 -6.28 4.64 16.65
C THR A 224 -7.47 4.28 17.52
N LYS A 225 -7.70 2.98 17.77
CA LYS A 225 -8.77 2.51 18.65
C LYS A 225 -8.54 2.99 20.09
N ARG A 226 -7.30 2.94 20.59
CA ARG A 226 -6.95 3.38 21.95
C ARG A 226 -7.27 4.85 22.20
N VAL A 227 -7.09 5.72 21.20
CA VAL A 227 -7.37 7.16 21.33
C VAL A 227 -8.79 7.56 20.92
N GLY A 228 -9.68 6.60 20.65
CA GLY A 228 -11.08 6.85 20.35
C GLY A 228 -11.34 7.51 19.00
N ILE A 229 -10.41 7.43 18.04
CA ILE A 229 -10.65 7.92 16.67
C ILE A 229 -11.59 6.93 15.96
N LYS A 230 -12.75 7.43 15.52
CA LYS A 230 -13.79 6.61 14.85
C LYS A 230 -13.50 6.35 13.37
N LYS A 231 -12.68 7.19 12.74
CA LYS A 231 -12.28 7.10 11.32
C LYS A 231 -11.47 5.83 11.05
N GLU A 232 -11.52 5.33 9.81
CA GLU A 232 -10.66 4.20 9.43
C GLU A 232 -9.23 4.68 9.14
N VAL A 233 -8.37 4.60 10.17
CA VAL A 233 -6.97 5.00 10.02
C VAL A 233 -6.11 3.85 9.56
N THR A 234 -5.43 4.08 8.43
CA THR A 234 -4.44 3.20 7.84
C THR A 234 -3.12 3.95 7.65
N PRO A 235 -2.01 3.28 7.32
CA PRO A 235 -0.77 3.95 6.89
C PRO A 235 -0.98 4.99 5.79
N HIS A 236 -1.89 4.73 4.84
CA HIS A 236 -2.19 5.66 3.76
C HIS A 236 -2.97 6.88 4.26
N THR A 237 -3.91 6.69 5.19
CA THR A 237 -4.62 7.79 5.87
C THR A 237 -3.64 8.72 6.57
N LEU A 238 -2.66 8.17 7.30
CA LEU A 238 -1.65 8.96 8.01
C LEU A 238 -0.72 9.72 7.04
N ARG A 239 -0.27 9.06 5.96
CA ARG A 239 0.49 9.72 4.88
C ARG A 239 -0.29 10.84 4.23
N HIS A 240 -1.58 10.61 3.96
CA HIS A 240 -2.41 11.62 3.32
C HIS A 240 -2.63 12.82 4.25
N SER A 241 -2.83 12.57 5.54
CA SER A 241 -2.92 13.62 6.56
C SER A 241 -1.64 14.46 6.62
N PHE A 242 -0.46 13.84 6.51
CA PHE A 242 0.81 14.60 6.38
C PHE A 242 0.79 15.52 5.17
N ALA A 243 0.48 15.00 3.98
CA ALA A 243 0.46 15.80 2.76
C ALA A 243 -0.51 16.98 2.86
N THR A 244 -1.72 16.73 3.37
CA THR A 244 -2.74 17.77 3.59
C THR A 244 -2.25 18.83 4.58
N HIS A 245 -1.76 18.42 5.76
CA HIS A 245 -1.28 19.36 6.77
C HIS A 245 -0.05 20.15 6.32
N LEU A 246 0.80 19.57 5.46
CA LEU A 246 1.96 20.26 4.91
C LEU A 246 1.52 21.36 3.95
N LEU A 247 0.53 21.09 3.09
CA LEU A 247 -0.08 22.09 2.19
C LEU A 247 -0.81 23.18 2.96
N GLU A 248 -1.58 22.82 4.00
CA GLU A 248 -2.28 23.77 4.87
C GLU A 248 -1.32 24.74 5.59
N ARG A 249 -0.06 24.32 5.79
CA ARG A 249 1.02 25.15 6.37
C ARG A 249 1.79 25.96 5.32
N GLY A 250 1.31 26.00 4.08
CA GLY A 250 1.87 26.84 3.01
C GLY A 250 3.05 26.23 2.25
N ALA A 251 3.29 24.92 2.36
CA ALA A 251 4.30 24.27 1.53
C ALA A 251 3.85 24.16 0.06
N ASP A 252 4.78 24.33 -0.88
CA ASP A 252 4.49 24.21 -2.32
C ASP A 252 4.11 22.75 -2.67
N LEU A 253 3.08 22.57 -3.51
CA LEU A 253 2.64 21.28 -4.05
C LEU A 253 3.77 20.45 -4.68
N ARG A 254 4.80 21.11 -5.22
CA ARG A 254 6.00 20.46 -5.76
C ARG A 254 6.77 19.68 -4.69
N THR A 255 6.84 20.20 -3.47
CA THR A 255 7.53 19.53 -2.33
C THR A 255 6.78 18.29 -1.82
N VAL A 256 5.49 18.13 -2.17
CA VAL A 256 4.65 16.98 -1.76
C VAL A 256 4.69 15.84 -2.79
N GLN A 257 5.02 16.14 -4.05
CA GLN A 257 4.99 15.18 -5.16
C GLN A 257 6.29 14.39 -5.37
N GLU A 258 7.44 14.88 -4.88
CA GLU A 258 8.75 14.20 -4.93
C GLU A 258 8.90 13.09 -3.84
#